data_AF-A0A847A030-F1
#
_entry.id   AF-A0A847A030-F1
#
_cell.length_a   1.000
_cell.length_b   1.000
_cell.length_c   1.000
_cell.angle_alpha   90.00
_cell.angle_beta   90.00
_cell.angle_gamma   90.00
#
_symmetry.space_group_name_H-M   'P 1'
#
loop_
_entity.id
_entity.type
_entity.pdbx_description
1 polymer ?
#
loop_
_entity_poly.entity_id
_entity_poly.type
_entity_poly.pdbx_seq_one_letter_code
_entity_poly.pdbx_strand_id
1 'polypeptide(L)'
;MKNLPVKQESLVTAVLVSIIFGFILTEFLLAFTPPVSRDALIHHLAVPKLWLVHGGFYETPWAGFSYYPMNLSLLYLAPLYFGNDIIPDFIHLSVGLGTALLLYGYLSKKTGRLAGLLAAPVLISVVMI
;
A
#
# COMPACT_ATOMS: atom_id res chain seq x y z
N MET A 1 -5.73 26.65 -17.63
CA MET A 1 -6.24 25.34 -18.08
C MET A 1 -7.66 25.55 -18.58
N LYS A 2 -8.03 25.05 -19.77
CA LYS A 2 -9.43 25.12 -20.21
C LYS A 2 -10.27 24.25 -19.26
N ASN A 3 -11.28 24.82 -18.63
CA ASN A 3 -12.20 24.06 -17.80
C ASN A 3 -13.01 23.12 -18.71
N LEU A 4 -13.15 21.87 -18.29
CA LEU A 4 -14.02 20.93 -18.98
C LEU A 4 -15.48 21.39 -18.84
N PRO A 5 -16.33 21.10 -19.83
CA PRO A 5 -17.78 21.14 -19.66
C PRO A 5 -18.20 20.30 -18.45
N VAL A 6 -19.12 20.82 -17.62
CA VAL A 6 -19.57 20.19 -16.36
C VAL A 6 -19.94 18.71 -16.52
N LYS A 7 -20.60 18.34 -17.63
CA LYS A 7 -20.99 16.96 -17.93
C LYS A 7 -19.79 16.04 -18.18
N GLN A 8 -18.73 16.54 -18.82
CA GLN A 8 -17.51 15.78 -19.06
C GLN A 8 -16.71 15.60 -17.77
N GLU A 9 -16.61 16.65 -16.94
CA GLU A 9 -15.94 16.56 -15.63
C GLU A 9 -16.63 15.57 -14.68
N SER A 10 -17.97 15.54 -14.67
CA SER A 10 -18.73 14.56 -13.91
C SER A 10 -18.49 13.13 -14.37
N LEU A 11 -18.40 12.89 -15.68
CA LEU A 11 -18.13 11.56 -16.23
C LEU A 11 -16.71 11.10 -15.86
N VAL A 12 -15.71 11.96 -16.04
CA VAL A 12 -14.31 11.65 -15.68
C VAL A 12 -14.19 11.33 -14.19
N THR A 13 -14.85 12.13 -13.35
CA THR A 13 -14.87 11.89 -11.90
C THR A 13 -15.47 10.53 -11.56
N ALA A 14 -16.61 10.17 -12.16
CA ALA A 14 -17.24 8.88 -11.94
C ALA A 14 -16.34 7.70 -12.36
N VAL A 15 -15.68 7.82 -13.51
CA VAL A 15 -14.72 6.79 -13.99
C VAL A 15 -13.56 6.62 -13.01
N LEU A 16 -12.93 7.72 -12.58
CA LEU A 16 -11.79 7.67 -11.65
C LEU A 16 -12.19 7.06 -10.30
N VAL A 17 -13.34 7.46 -9.75
CA VAL A 17 -13.84 6.91 -8.49
C VAL A 17 -14.15 5.42 -8.62
N SER A 18 -14.77 4.98 -9.72
CA SER A 18 -15.04 3.56 -9.97
C SER A 18 -13.75 2.73 -10.07
N ILE A 19 -12.72 3.26 -10.73
CA ILE A 19 -11.40 2.58 -10.82
C ILE A 19 -10.77 2.46 -9.43
N ILE A 20 -10.74 3.56 -8.67
CA ILE A 20 -10.18 3.58 -7.31
C ILE A 20 -10.93 2.59 -6.43
N PHE A 21 -12.27 2.61 -6.45
CA PHE A 21 -13.08 1.69 -5.67
C PHE A 21 -12.85 0.22 -6.05
N GLY A 22 -12.83 -0.08 -7.36
CA GLY A 22 -12.57 -1.44 -7.85
C GLY A 22 -11.20 -1.96 -7.42
N PHE A 23 -10.18 -1.10 -7.44
CA PHE A 23 -8.85 -1.45 -6.96
C PHE A 23 -8.83 -1.73 -5.46
N ILE A 24 -9.38 -0.81 -4.65
CA ILE A 24 -9.45 -0.98 -3.18
C ILE A 24 -10.20 -2.26 -2.82
N LEU A 25 -11.31 -2.55 -3.50
CA LEU A 25 -12.08 -3.77 -3.27
C LEU A 25 -11.26 -5.01 -3.61
N THR A 26 -10.53 -5.00 -4.73
CA THR A 26 -9.69 -6.12 -5.16
C THR A 26 -8.57 -6.38 -4.15
N GLU A 27 -7.81 -5.35 -3.79
CA GLU A 27 -6.74 -5.44 -2.79
C GLU A 27 -7.26 -5.89 -1.43
N PHE A 28 -8.41 -5.37 -1.00
CA PHE A 28 -9.04 -5.77 0.26
C PHE A 28 -9.42 -7.25 0.27
N LEU A 29 -9.92 -7.79 -0.85
CA LEU A 29 -10.23 -9.21 -0.99
C LEU A 29 -8.96 -10.07 -1.05
N LEU A 30 -7.93 -9.61 -1.77
CA LEU A 30 -6.64 -10.30 -1.86
C LEU A 30 -5.90 -10.32 -0.52
N ALA A 31 -6.03 -9.28 0.30
CA ALA A 31 -5.46 -9.22 1.64
C ALA A 31 -6.01 -10.29 2.61
N PHE A 32 -7.13 -10.96 2.29
CA PHE A 32 -7.58 -12.13 3.06
C PHE A 32 -6.90 -13.44 2.63
N THR A 33 -6.24 -13.45 1.49
CA THR A 33 -5.55 -14.64 0.99
C THR A 33 -4.16 -14.77 1.63
N PRO A 34 -3.61 -15.98 1.75
CA PRO A 34 -2.24 -16.12 2.21
C PRO A 34 -1.26 -15.38 1.29
N PRO A 35 -0.20 -14.75 1.83
CA PRO A 35 0.78 -14.04 1.02
C PRO A 35 1.51 -15.00 0.09
N VAL A 36 1.49 -14.72 -1.21
CA VAL A 36 2.13 -15.55 -2.24
C VAL A 36 3.29 -14.85 -2.94
N SER A 37 3.44 -13.54 -2.77
CA SER A 37 4.49 -12.80 -3.46
C SER A 37 5.86 -13.11 -2.86
N ARG A 38 6.87 -13.27 -3.73
CA ARG A 38 8.25 -13.52 -3.31
C ARG A 38 8.75 -12.40 -2.40
N ASP A 39 8.37 -11.17 -2.72
CA ASP A 39 8.76 -9.99 -1.96
C ASP A 39 8.18 -10.01 -0.54
N ALA A 40 6.87 -10.25 -0.40
CA ALA A 40 6.24 -10.36 0.92
C ALA A 40 6.88 -11.48 1.75
N LEU A 41 7.03 -12.67 1.16
CA LEU A 41 7.54 -13.84 1.86
C LEU A 41 8.98 -13.67 2.34
N ILE A 42 9.85 -13.07 1.52
CA ILE A 42 11.28 -12.98 1.83
C ILE A 42 11.61 -11.69 2.59
N HIS A 43 11.26 -10.53 2.03
CA HIS A 43 11.67 -9.24 2.58
C HIS A 43 10.80 -8.83 3.78
N HIS A 44 9.49 -9.04 3.69
CA HIS A 44 8.56 -8.49 4.66
C HIS A 44 8.15 -9.43 5.77
N LEU A 45 8.19 -10.75 5.55
CA LEU A 45 7.74 -11.73 6.54
C LEU A 45 8.90 -12.53 7.11
N ALA A 46 9.81 -13.08 6.28
CA ALA A 46 10.86 -13.95 6.78
C ALA A 46 11.83 -13.24 7.76
N VAL A 47 12.29 -12.03 7.44
CA VAL A 47 13.21 -11.29 8.31
C VAL A 47 12.57 -10.92 9.66
N PRO A 48 11.36 -10.31 9.71
CA PRO A 48 10.69 -10.07 10.99
C PRO A 48 10.37 -11.33 11.79
N LYS A 49 10.04 -12.45 11.12
CA LYS A 49 9.85 -13.75 11.80
C LYS A 49 11.15 -14.21 12.45
N LEU A 50 12.30 -14.07 11.79
CA LEU A 50 13.60 -14.37 12.39
C LEU A 50 13.87 -13.49 13.62
N TRP A 51 13.49 -12.21 13.58
CA TRP A 51 13.63 -11.33 14.75
C TRP A 51 12.80 -11.83 15.93
N LEU A 52 11.54 -12.21 15.69
CA LEU A 52 10.68 -12.76 16.74
C LEU A 52 11.25 -14.05 17.34
N VAL A 53 11.74 -14.96 16.50
CA VAL A 53 12.35 -16.24 16.94
C VAL A 53 13.56 -16.01 17.83
N HIS A 54 14.37 -14.99 17.55
CA HIS A 54 15.58 -14.68 18.30
C HIS A 54 15.38 -13.64 19.42
N GLY A 55 14.14 -13.19 19.65
CA GLY A 55 13.80 -12.25 20.72
C GLY A 55 14.23 -10.80 20.46
N GLY A 56 14.51 -10.43 19.21
CA GLY A 56 14.96 -9.09 18.84
C GLY A 56 15.61 -9.07 17.46
N PHE A 57 16.23 -7.95 17.08
CA PHE A 57 16.98 -7.88 15.82
C PHE A 57 18.02 -9.00 15.74
N TYR A 58 18.02 -9.67 14.59
CA TYR A 58 18.86 -10.83 14.31
C TYR A 58 19.66 -10.59 13.04
N GLU A 59 20.97 -10.84 13.12
CA GLU A 59 21.89 -10.67 12.01
C GLU A 59 21.65 -11.72 10.93
N THR A 60 21.48 -11.26 9.68
CA THR A 60 21.30 -12.13 8.52
C THR A 60 22.28 -11.77 7.39
N PRO A 61 23.57 -12.13 7.51
CA PRO A 61 24.61 -11.73 6.55
C PRO A 61 24.38 -12.24 5.12
N TRP A 62 23.64 -13.33 4.96
CA TRP A 62 23.26 -13.89 3.64
C TRP A 62 22.13 -13.12 2.96
N ALA A 63 21.48 -12.19 3.65
CA ALA A 63 20.35 -11.41 3.18
C ALA A 63 20.70 -9.92 3.23
N GLY A 64 21.49 -9.42 2.28
CA GLY A 64 21.96 -8.01 2.28
C GLY A 64 20.83 -6.96 2.37
N PHE A 65 19.64 -7.28 1.86
CA PHE A 65 18.45 -6.43 1.96
C PHE A 65 17.94 -6.24 3.40
N SER A 66 18.28 -7.14 4.33
CA SER A 66 17.88 -7.05 5.74
C SER A 66 18.45 -5.82 6.45
N TYR A 67 19.50 -5.22 5.89
CA TYR A 67 20.13 -4.00 6.40
C TYR A 67 19.52 -2.71 5.84
N TYR A 68 18.55 -2.80 4.93
CA TYR A 68 17.81 -1.62 4.46
C TYR A 68 16.79 -1.16 5.51
N PRO A 69 16.31 0.10 5.47
CA PRO A 69 15.28 0.56 6.39
C PRO A 69 13.99 -0.26 6.25
N MET A 70 13.66 -1.04 7.28
CA MET A 70 12.48 -1.95 7.29
C MET A 70 11.33 -1.39 8.14
N ASN A 71 11.08 -0.08 8.07
CA ASN A 71 10.13 0.61 8.95
C ASN A 71 8.72 0.01 8.91
N LEU A 72 8.25 -0.35 7.72
CA LEU A 72 6.93 -0.98 7.56
C LEU A 72 6.89 -2.39 8.18
N SER A 73 7.96 -3.17 7.97
CA SER A 73 8.08 -4.52 8.54
C SER A 73 8.12 -4.53 10.07
N LEU A 74 8.52 -3.43 10.73
CA LEU A 74 8.40 -3.30 12.19
C LEU A 74 6.95 -3.34 12.65
N LEU A 75 6.02 -2.76 11.87
CA LEU A 75 4.59 -2.84 12.17
C LEU A 75 4.06 -4.26 12.03
N TYR A 76 4.69 -5.09 11.20
CA TYR A 76 4.30 -6.49 10.98
C TYR A 76 4.71 -7.40 12.15
N LEU A 77 5.62 -6.97 13.04
CA LEU A 77 6.00 -7.77 14.21
C LEU A 77 4.80 -8.09 15.10
N ALA A 78 3.86 -7.15 15.28
CA ALA A 78 2.68 -7.37 16.11
C ALA A 78 1.78 -8.50 15.59
N PRO A 79 1.27 -8.48 14.33
CA PRO A 79 0.47 -9.60 13.83
C PRO A 79 1.26 -10.90 13.71
N LEU A 80 2.55 -10.84 13.34
CA LEU A 80 3.41 -12.02 13.26
C LEU A 80 3.65 -12.68 14.62
N TYR A 81 3.75 -11.89 15.70
CA TYR A 81 3.83 -12.41 17.06
C TYR A 81 2.61 -13.26 17.44
N PHE A 82 1.43 -12.89 16.93
CA PHE A 82 0.20 -13.68 17.08
C PHE A 82 0.04 -14.79 16.03
N GLY A 83 1.07 -15.06 15.23
CA GLY A 83 1.06 -16.09 14.19
C GLY A 83 0.19 -15.76 12.99
N ASN A 84 -0.10 -14.48 12.73
CA ASN A 84 -0.96 -14.04 11.65
C ASN A 84 -0.16 -13.41 10.50
N ASP A 85 -0.15 -14.10 9.36
CA ASP A 85 0.53 -13.67 8.14
C ASP A 85 -0.37 -12.85 7.18
N ILE A 86 -1.64 -12.64 7.54
CA ILE A 86 -2.66 -11.98 6.72
C ILE A 86 -2.77 -10.48 7.07
N ILE A 87 -2.76 -10.12 8.36
CA ILE A 87 -2.83 -8.74 8.83
C ILE A 87 -1.73 -7.82 8.24
N PRO A 88 -0.48 -8.27 8.01
CA PRO A 88 0.53 -7.46 7.32
C PRO A 88 0.06 -6.85 5.99
N ASP A 89 -0.72 -7.58 5.19
CA ASP A 89 -1.25 -7.07 3.92
C ASP A 89 -2.29 -5.96 4.13
N PHE A 90 -3.11 -6.05 5.19
CA PHE A 90 -4.00 -4.96 5.59
C PHE A 90 -3.24 -3.72 6.09
N ILE A 91 -2.12 -3.91 6.78
CA ILE A 91 -1.24 -2.80 7.18
C ILE A 91 -0.67 -2.14 5.92
N HIS A 92 -0.17 -2.93 4.96
CA HIS A 92 0.32 -2.42 3.68
C HIS A 92 -0.74 -1.61 2.93
N LEU A 93 -1.95 -2.18 2.79
CA LEU A 93 -3.10 -1.52 2.19
C LEU A 93 -3.43 -0.20 2.89
N SER A 94 -3.41 -0.17 4.23
CA SER A 94 -3.71 1.04 5.01
C SER A 94 -2.70 2.18 4.75
N VAL A 95 -1.42 1.85 4.59
CA VAL A 95 -0.36 2.82 4.27
C VAL A 95 -0.52 3.34 2.85
N GLY A 96 -0.86 2.47 1.89
CA GLY A 96 -1.19 2.86 0.52
C GLY A 96 -2.38 3.82 0.46
N LEU A 97 -3.48 3.48 1.15
CA LEU A 97 -4.68 4.32 1.25
C LEU A 97 -4.38 5.67 1.92
N GLY A 98 -3.64 5.66 3.03
CA GLY A 98 -3.24 6.89 3.72
C GLY A 98 -2.42 7.81 2.81
N THR A 99 -1.47 7.25 2.06
CA THR A 99 -0.66 7.99 1.08
C THR A 99 -1.52 8.57 -0.03
N ALA A 100 -2.45 7.78 -0.59
CA ALA A 100 -3.38 8.23 -1.62
C ALA A 100 -4.27 9.38 -1.12
N LEU A 101 -4.76 9.31 0.11
CA LEU A 101 -5.57 10.38 0.73
C LEU A 101 -4.78 11.67 0.93
N LEU A 102 -3.52 11.57 1.37
CA LEU A 102 -2.63 12.74 1.50
C LEU A 102 -2.36 13.39 0.14
N LEU A 103 -2.08 12.60 -0.89
CA LEU A 103 -1.88 13.09 -2.26
C LEU A 103 -3.16 13.74 -2.81
N TYR A 104 -4.31 13.10 -2.62
CA TYR A 104 -5.61 13.67 -3.00
C TYR A 104 -5.83 15.02 -2.32
N GLY A 105 -5.62 15.12 -1.01
CA GLY A 105 -5.81 16.35 -0.24
C GLY A 105 -4.86 17.47 -0.67
N TYR A 106 -3.60 17.15 -0.95
CA TYR A 106 -2.62 18.12 -1.42
C TYR A 106 -2.91 18.62 -2.84
N LEU A 107 -3.09 17.70 -3.79
CA LEU A 107 -3.28 18.04 -5.21
C LEU A 107 -4.66 18.64 -5.48
N SER A 108 -5.70 18.22 -4.77
CA SER A 108 -7.02 18.86 -4.89
C SER A 108 -6.97 20.34 -4.55
N LYS A 109 -6.18 20.72 -3.55
CA LYS A 109 -5.98 22.12 -3.15
C LYS A 109 -5.10 22.91 -4.11
N LYS A 110 -4.04 22.27 -4.65
CA LYS A 110 -3.02 22.95 -5.46
C LYS A 110 -3.36 23.05 -6.95
N THR A 111 -3.95 22.00 -7.51
CA THR A 111 -4.13 21.81 -8.96
C THR A 111 -5.57 21.47 -9.34
N GLY A 112 -6.43 21.16 -8.37
CA GLY A 112 -7.85 20.91 -8.57
C GLY A 112 -8.26 19.46 -8.34
N ARG A 113 -9.57 19.24 -8.18
CA ARG A 113 -10.15 17.95 -7.75
C ARG A 113 -9.77 16.77 -8.65
N LEU A 114 -9.77 16.96 -9.97
CA LEU A 114 -9.40 15.90 -10.92
C LEU A 114 -7.94 15.48 -10.77
N ALA A 115 -7.02 16.43 -10.55
CA ALA A 115 -5.61 16.13 -10.30
C ALA A 115 -5.43 15.36 -8.99
N GLY A 116 -6.21 15.69 -7.96
CA GLY A 116 -6.26 14.91 -6.72
C GLY A 116 -6.74 13.48 -6.95
N LEU A 117 -7.82 13.27 -7.69
CA LEU A 117 -8.36 11.93 -7.97
C LEU A 117 -7.40 11.09 -8.82
N LEU A 118 -6.70 11.70 -9.78
CA LEU A 118 -5.70 11.03 -10.60
C LEU A 118 -4.49 10.52 -9.81
N ALA A 119 -4.24 11.06 -8.62
CA ALA A 119 -3.09 10.67 -7.81
C ALA A 119 -3.15 9.21 -7.35
N ALA A 120 -4.34 8.71 -7.00
CA ALA A 120 -4.49 7.35 -6.50
C ALA A 120 -4.18 6.28 -7.58
N PRO A 121 -4.75 6.32 -8.80
CA PRO A 121 -4.36 5.40 -9.87
C PRO A 121 -2.87 5.46 -10.25
N VAL A 122 -2.26 6.65 -10.22
CA VAL A 122 -0.83 6.80 -10.49
C VAL A 122 0.00 6.13 -9.39
N LEU A 123 -0.33 6.36 -8.11
CA LEU A 123 0.33 5.70 -6.99
C LEU A 123 0.22 4.18 -7.11
N ILE A 124 -0.98 3.68 -7.39
CA ILE A 124 -1.26 2.26 -7.59
C ILE A 124 -0.34 1.65 -8.66
N SER A 125 -0.21 2.32 -9.81
CA SER A 125 0.60 1.81 -10.94
C SER A 125 2.11 1.72 -10.68
N VAL A 126 2.59 2.39 -9.64
CA VAL A 126 4.03 2.50 -9.33
C VAL A 126 4.39 1.75 -8.04
N VAL A 127 3.49 1.70 -7.06
CA VAL A 127 3.79 1.29 -5.68
C VAL A 127 3.06 0.03 -5.26
N MET A 128 1.90 -0.30 -5.84
CA MET A 128 1.04 -1.40 -5.37
C MET A 128 1.02 -2.61 -6.33
N ILE A 129 1.88 -2.63 -7.34
CA ILE A 129 2.15 -3.76 -8.26
C ILE A 129 3.63 -4.10 -8.13
#